data_AF-A0A0N0PAN0-F1
#
_entry.id   AF-A0A0N0PAN0-F1
#
_cell.length_a   1.000
_cell.length_b   1.000
_cell.length_c   1.000
_cell.angle_alpha   90.00
_cell.angle_beta   90.00
_cell.angle_gamma   90.00
#
_symmetry.space_group_name_H-M   'P 1'
#
loop_
_entity.id
_entity.type
_entity.pdbx_description
1 polymer ?
#
loop_
_entity_poly.entity_id
_entity_poly.type
_entity_poly.pdbx_seq_one_letter_code
_entity_poly.pdbx_strand_id
1 'polypeptide(L)'
;MPLDAACRVWDVFLRDGDTFLFNAALGILHLYQDELKDMDFISAAQFLTKLPEDLDPEALFKSISSITMTLDGMSFEELASCCELESTLDDDVTVRL
;
A
#
# COMPACT_ATOMS: atom_id res chain seq x y z
N MET A 1 -7.63 1.31 -13.17
CA MET A 1 -7.42 -0.11 -12.85
C MET A 1 -8.55 -0.94 -13.44
N PRO A 2 -8.25 -2.01 -14.19
CA PRO A 2 -9.24 -2.90 -14.78
C PRO A 2 -10.00 -3.71 -13.72
N LEU A 3 -11.24 -4.08 -14.05
CA LEU A 3 -12.13 -4.81 -13.14
C LEU A 3 -11.55 -6.16 -12.70
N ASP A 4 -10.87 -6.87 -13.59
CA ASP A 4 -10.28 -8.19 -13.27
C ASP A 4 -9.20 -8.09 -12.18
N ALA A 5 -8.29 -7.11 -12.30
CA ALA A 5 -7.32 -6.81 -11.26
C ALA A 5 -8.01 -6.41 -9.95
N ALA A 6 -9.08 -5.61 -10.02
CA ALA A 6 -9.87 -5.23 -8.85
C ALA A 6 -10.44 -6.46 -8.14
N CYS A 7 -11.13 -7.32 -8.89
CA CYS A 7 -11.77 -8.53 -8.37
C CYS A 7 -10.75 -9.45 -7.69
N ARG A 8 -9.60 -9.71 -8.33
CA ARG A 8 -8.54 -10.53 -7.73
C ARG A 8 -8.01 -9.91 -6.43
N VAL A 9 -7.82 -8.58 -6.37
CA VAL A 9 -7.38 -7.90 -5.15
C VAL A 9 -8.42 -8.04 -4.05
N TRP A 10 -9.71 -7.86 -4.38
CA TRP A 10 -10.81 -8.05 -3.43
C TRP A 10 -10.90 -9.48 -2.91
N ASP A 11 -10.72 -10.49 -3.75
CA ASP A 11 -10.75 -11.90 -3.35
C ASP A 11 -9.67 -12.20 -2.31
N VAL A 12 -8.46 -11.67 -2.49
CA VAL A 12 -7.35 -11.88 -1.54
C VAL A 12 -7.51 -11.03 -0.29
N PHE A 13 -7.97 -9.78 -0.42
CA PHE A 13 -8.30 -8.93 0.74
C PHE A 13 -9.34 -9.60 1.65
N LEU A 14 -10.40 -10.19 1.07
CA LEU A 14 -11.43 -10.89 1.84
C LEU A 14 -10.90 -12.16 2.54
N ARG A 15 -9.79 -12.73 2.06
CA ARG A 15 -9.16 -13.92 2.63
C ARG A 15 -8.09 -13.58 3.68
N ASP A 16 -7.21 -12.63 3.38
CA ASP A 16 -5.98 -12.35 4.14
C ASP A 16 -6.07 -11.07 4.99
N GLY A 17 -7.13 -10.28 4.84
CA GLY A 17 -7.37 -9.06 5.61
C GLY A 17 -6.81 -7.78 4.98
N ASP A 18 -6.86 -6.71 5.76
CA ASP A 18 -6.52 -5.32 5.38
C ASP A 18 -5.04 -5.11 5.07
N THR A 19 -4.15 -5.84 5.72
CA THR A 19 -2.72 -5.90 5.40
C THR A 19 -2.48 -6.09 3.89
N PHE A 20 -3.33 -6.86 3.19
CA PHE A 20 -3.19 -7.06 1.75
C PHE A 20 -3.39 -5.79 0.93
N LEU A 21 -4.21 -4.84 1.36
CA LEU A 21 -4.42 -3.57 0.63
C LEU A 21 -3.15 -2.73 0.59
N PHE A 22 -2.37 -2.74 1.68
CA PHE A 22 -1.07 -2.05 1.73
C PHE A 22 -0.05 -2.73 0.82
N ASN A 23 -0.01 -4.08 0.80
CA ASN A 23 0.80 -4.83 -0.16
C ASN A 23 0.39 -4.54 -1.62
N ALA A 24 -0.91 -4.45 -1.91
CA ALA A 24 -1.41 -4.09 -3.23
C ALA A 24 -1.00 -2.67 -3.64
N ALA A 25 -1.11 -1.70 -2.73
CA ALA A 25 -0.68 -0.32 -2.96
C ALA A 25 0.83 -0.24 -3.23
N LEU A 26 1.65 -0.89 -2.40
CA LEU A 26 3.09 -1.00 -2.64
C LEU A 26 3.40 -1.72 -3.96
N GLY A 27 2.60 -2.74 -4.32
CA GLY A 27 2.75 -3.49 -5.56
C GLY A 27 2.53 -2.62 -6.80
N ILE A 28 1.56 -1.70 -6.74
CA ILE A 28 1.32 -0.70 -7.79
C ILE A 28 2.50 0.25 -7.88
N LEU A 29 3.00 0.76 -6.75
CA LEU A 29 4.16 1.66 -6.72
C LEU A 29 5.42 1.00 -7.27
N HIS A 30 5.65 -0.27 -6.94
CA HIS A 30 6.77 -1.05 -7.45
C HIS A 30 6.63 -1.36 -8.94
N LEU A 31 5.42 -1.68 -9.42
CA LEU A 31 5.16 -1.98 -10.84
C LEU A 31 5.48 -0.77 -11.74
N TYR A 32 5.10 0.44 -11.32
CA TYR A 32 5.30 1.67 -12.08
C TYR A 32 6.47 2.52 -11.58
N GLN A 33 7.37 1.93 -10.79
CA GLN A 33 8.43 2.68 -10.10
C GLN A 33 9.30 3.50 -11.04
N ASP A 34 9.66 2.94 -12.19
CA ASP A 34 10.56 3.62 -13.14
C ASP A 34 9.84 4.76 -13.86
N GLU A 35 8.57 4.58 -14.23
CA GLU A 35 7.73 5.65 -14.78
C GLU A 35 7.50 6.78 -13.77
N LEU A 36 7.20 6.43 -12.50
CA LEU A 36 6.96 7.39 -11.43
C LEU A 36 8.19 8.24 -11.12
N LYS A 37 9.40 7.71 -11.26
CA LYS A 37 10.66 8.45 -11.05
C LYS A 37 10.90 9.53 -12.10
N ASP A 38 10.42 9.31 -13.31
CA ASP A 38 10.58 10.26 -14.43
C ASP A 38 9.48 11.33 -14.45
N MET A 39 8.42 11.16 -13.65
CA MET A 39 7.31 12.10 -13.53
C MET A 39 7.58 13.21 -12.51
N ASP A 40 7.01 14.39 -12.74
CA ASP A 40 6.90 15.41 -11.70
C ASP A 40 5.80 15.07 -10.68
N PHE A 41 5.77 15.80 -9.57
CA PHE A 41 4.82 15.55 -8.48
C PHE A 41 3.35 15.55 -8.94
N ILE A 42 2.97 16.48 -9.81
CA ILE A 42 1.59 16.62 -10.29
C ILE A 42 1.22 15.44 -11.18
N SER A 43 2.10 15.08 -12.13
CA SER A 43 1.89 13.97 -13.05
C SER A 43 1.83 12.64 -12.32
N ALA A 44 2.71 12.42 -11.34
CA ALA A 44 2.71 11.22 -10.51
C ALA A 44 1.40 11.09 -9.70
N ALA A 45 0.92 12.19 -9.08
CA ALA A 45 -0.34 12.18 -8.35
C ALA A 45 -1.54 11.88 -9.26
N GLN A 46 -1.58 12.50 -10.46
CA GLN A 46 -2.62 12.22 -11.46
C GLN A 46 -2.59 10.77 -11.93
N PHE A 47 -1.41 10.22 -12.18
CA PHE A 47 -1.23 8.82 -12.56
C PHE A 47 -1.74 7.87 -11.47
N LEU A 48 -1.34 8.08 -10.21
CA LEU A 48 -1.73 7.21 -9.10
C LEU A 48 -3.23 7.28 -8.77
N THR A 49 -3.87 8.43 -9.00
CA THR A 49 -5.33 8.56 -8.85
C THR A 49 -6.12 7.90 -9.97
N LYS A 50 -5.52 7.72 -11.14
CA LYS A 50 -6.15 7.03 -12.28
C LYS A 50 -5.16 6.11 -12.99
N LEU A 51 -4.99 4.92 -12.40
CA LEU A 51 -4.15 3.88 -12.97
C LEU A 51 -4.61 3.45 -14.38
N PRO A 52 -3.68 3.07 -15.27
CA PRO A 52 -3.98 2.61 -16.62
C PRO A 52 -5.06 1.53 -16.67
N GLU A 53 -5.85 1.53 -17.74
CA GLU A 53 -6.93 0.53 -17.97
C GLU A 53 -6.39 -0.81 -18.49
N ASP A 54 -5.21 -0.77 -19.11
CA ASP A 54 -4.45 -1.91 -19.66
C ASP A 54 -3.46 -2.53 -18.65
N LEU A 55 -3.58 -2.18 -17.36
CA LEU A 55 -2.80 -2.78 -16.29
C LEU A 55 -2.95 -4.31 -16.31
N ASP A 56 -1.83 -5.01 -16.49
CA ASP A 56 -1.79 -6.47 -16.46
C ASP A 56 -1.95 -6.99 -15.01
N PRO A 57 -3.05 -7.71 -14.69
CA PRO A 57 -3.25 -8.27 -13.35
C PRO A 57 -2.10 -9.21 -12.95
N GLU A 58 -1.51 -9.94 -13.89
CA GLU A 58 -0.46 -10.89 -13.58
C GLU A 58 0.86 -10.18 -13.22
N ALA A 59 1.20 -9.13 -13.97
CA ALA A 59 2.33 -8.26 -13.62
C ALA A 59 2.13 -7.59 -12.25
N LEU A 60 0.91 -7.12 -11.95
CA LEU A 60 0.57 -6.56 -10.64
C LEU A 60 0.77 -7.58 -9.53
N PHE A 61 0.20 -8.78 -9.64
CA PHE A 61 0.32 -9.80 -8.59
C PHE A 61 1.76 -10.30 -8.42
N LYS A 62 2.53 -10.37 -9.51
CA LYS A 62 3.96 -10.63 -9.44
C LYS A 62 4.69 -9.53 -8.67
N SER A 63 4.35 -8.26 -8.93
CA SER A 63 4.88 -7.11 -8.19
C SER A 63 4.52 -7.18 -6.70
N ILE A 64 3.25 -7.44 -6.37
CA ILE A 64 2.76 -7.62 -4.99
C ILE A 64 3.55 -8.73 -4.27
N SER A 65 3.76 -9.88 -4.92
CA SER A 65 4.48 -11.01 -4.33
C SER A 65 5.96 -10.73 -4.03
N SER A 66 6.53 -9.70 -4.66
CA SER A 66 7.92 -9.29 -4.42
C SER A 66 8.08 -8.39 -3.19
N ILE A 67 6.99 -7.89 -2.64
CA ILE A 67 6.98 -7.01 -1.47
C ILE A 67 6.90 -7.86 -0.21
N THR A 68 7.80 -7.57 0.72
CA THR A 68 7.79 -8.16 2.06
C THR A 68 7.48 -7.05 3.07
N MET A 69 6.34 -7.15 3.74
CA MET A 69 5.89 -6.14 4.71
C MET A 69 6.30 -6.52 6.13
N THR A 70 7.61 -6.67 6.33
CA THR A 70 8.25 -6.90 7.62
C THR A 70 9.38 -5.93 7.82
N LEU A 71 9.49 -5.31 9.00
CA LEU A 71 10.58 -4.41 9.35
C LEU A 71 11.23 -4.91 10.65
N ASP A 72 12.52 -5.20 10.61
CA ASP A 72 13.29 -5.69 11.78
C ASP A 72 12.66 -6.90 12.49
N GLY A 73 11.97 -7.77 11.75
CA GLY A 73 11.29 -8.96 12.27
C GLY A 73 9.88 -8.71 12.80
N MET A 74 9.41 -7.46 12.80
CA MET A 74 8.02 -7.11 13.09
C MET A 74 7.15 -7.26 11.85
N SER A 75 5.97 -7.84 12.05
CA SER A 75 4.88 -7.86 11.09
C SER A 75 4.24 -6.49 10.93
N PHE A 76 3.49 -6.29 9.85
CA PHE A 76 2.75 -5.05 9.62
C PHE A 76 1.78 -4.71 10.76
N GLU A 77 1.10 -5.71 11.33
CA GLU A 77 0.16 -5.51 12.45
C GLU A 77 0.86 -4.98 13.70
N GLU A 78 2.05 -5.52 14.01
CA GLU A 78 2.88 -5.04 15.11
C GLU A 78 3.35 -3.60 14.86
N LEU A 79 3.79 -3.29 13.64
CA LEU A 79 4.20 -1.93 13.24
C LEU A 79 3.04 -0.94 13.34
N ALA A 80 1.86 -1.30 12.84
CA ALA A 80 0.66 -0.47 12.91
C ALA A 80 0.26 -0.18 14.36
N SER A 81 0.32 -1.20 15.23
CA SER A 81 0.04 -1.04 16.66
C SER A 81 1.05 -0.11 17.36
N CYS A 82 2.33 -0.12 16.96
CA CYS A 82 3.30 0.82 17.47
C CYS A 82 2.97 2.28 17.12
N CYS A 83 2.47 2.55 15.90
CA CYS A 83 2.07 3.91 15.50
C CYS A 83 0.86 4.43 16.30
N GLU A 84 -0.06 3.55 16.71
CA GLU A 84 -1.20 3.94 17.54
C GLU A 84 -0.79 4.33 18.97
N LEU A 85 0.29 3.73 19.51
CA LEU A 85 0.79 4.06 20.84
C LEU A 85 1.41 5.46 20.91
N GLU A 86 2.11 5.90 19.86
CA GLU A 86 2.69 7.25 19.82
C GLU A 86 1.61 8.35 19.84
N SER A 87 0.45 8.15 19.19
CA SER A 87 -0.62 9.15 19.25
C SER A 87 -1.24 9.29 20.65
N THR A 88 -1.29 8.21 21.43
CA THR A 88 -1.85 8.26 22.80
C THR A 88 -0.95 8.95 23.81
N LEU A 89 0.37 8.97 23.58
CA LEU A 89 1.33 9.64 24.47
C LEU A 89 1.29 11.16 24.32
N ASP A 90 1.04 11.68 23.10
CA ASP A 90 0.87 13.12 22.86
C ASP A 90 -0.45 13.66 23.46
N ASP A 91 -1.49 12.83 23.56
CA ASP A 91 -2.75 13.19 24.21
C ASP A 91 -2.63 13.27 25.75
N ASP A 92 -1.79 12.45 26.41
CA ASP A 92 -1.61 12.52 27.87
C ASP A 92 -0.76 13.74 28.32
N VAL A 93 0.13 14.23 27.45
CA VAL A 93 0.95 15.44 27.70
C VAL A 93 0.12 16.71 27.54
N THR A 94 -0.85 16.75 26.62
CA THR A 94 -1.72 17.91 26.40
C THR A 94 -2.83 18.06 27.45
N VAL A 95 -3.17 17.01 28.20
CA VAL A 95 -4.13 17.07 29.31
C VAL A 95 -3.50 17.53 30.63
N ARG A 96 -2.16 17.63 30.72
CA ARG A 96 -1.41 18.00 31.93
C ARG A 96 -0.78 19.40 31.95
N LEU A 97 -1.17 20.30 31.05
CA LEU A 97 -0.73 21.72 31.05
C LEU A 97 -1.88 22.69 31.32
#